data_AF-A1RZK7-F1
#
_entry.id   AF-A1RZK7-F1
#
_cell.length_a   1.000
_cell.length_b   1.000
_cell.length_c   1.000
_cell.angle_alpha   90.00
_cell.angle_beta   90.00
_cell.angle_gamma   90.00
#
_symmetry.space_group_name_H-M   'P 1'
#
loop_
_entity.id
_entity.type
_entity.pdbx_description
1 polymer ?
#
loop_
_entity_poly.entity_id
_entity_poly.type
_entity_poly.pdbx_seq_one_letter_code
_entity_poly.pdbx_strand_id
1 'polypeptide(L)'
;MSFEVQDLYDVIKISILLALEDDPRLRLDELESRLRELYGNEVGLDPAEIRKALSELSGEGLVVCKDGVLELTEAGLKISEDWRNLLLKSEPVLEVVAGLTDGTVTGLITVISSHLAGLSSKLTVFASLLALTSVAVTNFSSFFLGGVTEDLSEVVALRRLMAYSLSDHPDKRQVSRSLKLLGRLYRVLYREIRRANVLSAALSGVATLAAGFVPIALYLALPPPFNLLASIAVVSAAILALAKYRSSAARTHFKRTLAETLLVILLVVLVSLLLGLNA
;
A
#
# COMPACT_ATOMS: atom_id res chain seq x y z
N MET A 1 7.02 14.30 -19.59
CA MET A 1 8.30 13.69 -20.00
C MET A 1 8.37 12.33 -19.35
N SER A 2 8.61 11.25 -20.09
CA SER A 2 8.86 9.93 -19.51
C SER A 2 10.35 9.83 -19.21
N PHE A 3 10.68 9.80 -17.92
CA PHE A 3 12.04 9.54 -17.47
C PHE A 3 12.24 8.02 -17.56
N GLU A 4 12.75 7.54 -18.70
CA GLU A 4 13.12 6.14 -18.87
C GLU A 4 14.43 5.91 -18.12
N VAL A 5 14.46 4.96 -17.18
CA VAL A 5 15.70 4.58 -16.49
C VAL A 5 16.56 3.81 -17.50
N GLN A 6 17.40 4.52 -18.22
CA GLN A 6 18.25 3.97 -19.27
C GLN A 6 19.67 3.74 -18.76
N ASP A 7 20.14 4.52 -17.77
CA ASP A 7 21.53 4.46 -17.34
C ASP A 7 21.78 4.75 -15.84
N LEU A 8 23.05 4.55 -15.43
CA LEU A 8 23.59 4.80 -14.08
C LEU A 8 23.16 6.16 -13.50
N TYR A 9 23.18 7.18 -14.35
CA TYR A 9 22.89 8.56 -14.00
C TYR A 9 21.44 8.77 -13.59
N ASP A 10 20.50 8.04 -14.17
CA ASP A 10 19.07 8.17 -13.83
C ASP A 10 18.79 7.69 -12.41
N VAL A 11 19.45 6.62 -11.99
CA VAL A 11 19.37 6.11 -10.61
C VAL A 11 19.94 7.13 -9.62
N ILE A 12 21.05 7.79 -9.97
CA ILE A 12 21.64 8.85 -9.15
C ILE A 12 20.70 10.05 -9.07
N LYS A 13 20.13 10.48 -10.20
CA LYS A 13 19.18 11.59 -10.27
C LYS A 13 17.95 11.38 -9.39
N ILE A 14 17.31 10.20 -9.49
CA ILE A 14 16.16 9.84 -8.65
C ILE A 14 16.53 9.93 -7.16
N SER A 15 17.73 9.47 -6.81
CA SER A 15 18.18 9.43 -5.43
C SER A 15 18.54 10.81 -4.87
N ILE A 16 19.00 11.72 -5.73
CA ILE A 16 19.15 13.14 -5.39
C ILE A 16 17.78 13.78 -5.16
N LEU A 17 16.80 13.54 -6.04
CA LEU A 17 15.44 14.09 -5.90
C LEU A 17 14.80 13.65 -4.57
N LEU A 18 14.82 12.36 -4.27
CA LEU A 18 14.28 11.81 -3.02
C LEU A 18 15.01 12.37 -1.78
N ALA A 19 16.33 12.51 -1.83
CA ALA A 19 17.11 13.06 -0.72
C ALA A 19 16.79 14.54 -0.43
N LEU A 20 16.54 15.34 -1.49
CA LEU A 20 16.16 16.74 -1.38
C LEU A 20 14.67 16.92 -1.02
N GLU A 21 13.82 15.93 -1.30
CA GLU A 21 12.43 15.95 -0.83
C GLU A 21 12.34 15.71 0.69
N ASP A 22 13.13 14.77 1.20
CA ASP A 22 13.23 14.50 2.64
C ASP A 22 13.79 15.68 3.44
N ASP A 23 14.75 16.41 2.84
CA ASP A 23 15.38 17.57 3.45
C ASP A 23 15.59 18.68 2.39
N PRO A 24 14.67 19.68 2.36
CA PRO A 24 14.58 20.66 1.29
C PRO A 24 15.77 21.60 1.12
N ARG A 25 16.72 21.60 2.08
CA ARG A 25 17.83 22.56 2.13
C ARG A 25 19.15 21.88 2.46
N LEU A 26 19.51 20.90 1.64
CA LEU A 26 20.78 20.20 1.77
C LEU A 26 21.93 20.98 1.15
N ARG A 27 23.10 20.95 1.80
CA ARG A 27 24.35 21.41 1.18
C ARG A 27 24.90 20.34 0.24
N LEU A 28 25.65 20.74 -0.77
CA LEU A 28 26.27 19.80 -1.71
C LEU A 28 27.14 18.74 -1.01
N ASP A 29 27.95 19.16 -0.03
CA ASP A 29 28.84 18.26 0.69
C ASP A 29 28.07 17.23 1.55
N GLU A 30 26.94 17.64 2.12
CA GLU A 30 26.04 16.77 2.89
C GLU A 30 25.33 15.77 1.97
N LEU A 31 24.92 16.21 0.77
CA LEU A 31 24.28 15.34 -0.21
C LEU A 31 25.26 14.29 -0.71
N GLU A 32 26.49 14.70 -1.06
CA GLU A 32 27.55 13.77 -1.45
C GLU A 32 27.84 12.76 -0.33
N SER A 33 27.90 13.20 0.93
CA SER A 33 28.11 12.32 2.07
C SER A 33 26.96 11.33 2.25
N ARG A 34 25.70 11.79 2.19
CA ARG A 34 24.50 10.96 2.37
C ARG A 34 24.37 9.92 1.27
N LEU A 35 24.62 10.30 0.01
CA LEU A 35 24.64 9.35 -1.10
C LEU A 35 25.79 8.34 -0.96
N ARG A 36 27.00 8.77 -0.56
CA ARG A 36 28.11 7.82 -0.31
C ARG A 36 27.79 6.85 0.83
N GLU A 37 27.14 7.31 1.89
CA GLU A 37 26.72 6.43 2.98
C GLU A 37 25.66 5.41 2.51
N LEU A 38 24.67 5.86 1.73
CA LEU A 38 23.63 5.02 1.13
C LEU A 38 24.21 3.92 0.22
N TYR A 39 25.17 4.26 -0.62
CA TYR A 39 25.71 3.34 -1.63
C TYR A 39 27.00 2.63 -1.22
N GLY A 40 27.66 3.08 -0.16
CA GLY A 40 28.90 2.52 0.39
C GLY A 40 30.10 2.55 -0.58
N ASN A 41 31.28 2.22 -0.03
CA ASN A 41 32.55 2.19 -0.78
C ASN A 41 32.61 1.12 -1.88
N GLU A 42 31.68 0.16 -1.92
CA GLU A 42 31.70 -0.96 -2.87
C GLU A 42 31.21 -0.60 -4.28
N VAL A 43 30.32 0.38 -4.40
CA VAL A 43 29.91 0.89 -5.72
C VAL A 43 30.97 1.85 -6.26
N GLY A 44 31.54 2.68 -5.38
CA GLY A 44 32.53 3.70 -5.74
C GLY A 44 31.92 4.79 -6.61
N LEU A 45 30.89 5.46 -6.09
CA LEU A 45 30.31 6.68 -6.70
C LEU A 45 31.35 7.79 -6.68
N ASP A 46 31.72 8.26 -7.86
CA ASP A 46 32.64 9.39 -7.98
C ASP A 46 31.85 10.69 -7.69
N PRO A 47 32.34 11.61 -6.84
CA PRO A 47 31.76 12.95 -6.72
C PRO A 47 31.56 13.66 -8.06
N ALA A 48 32.38 13.37 -9.08
CA ALA A 48 32.17 13.88 -10.43
C ALA A 48 30.85 13.39 -11.07
N GLU A 49 30.46 12.13 -10.84
CA GLU A 49 29.21 11.55 -11.33
C GLU A 49 28.00 12.21 -10.65
N ILE A 50 28.08 12.44 -9.33
CA ILE A 50 27.03 13.15 -8.57
C ILE A 50 26.87 14.57 -9.10
N ARG A 51 27.99 15.30 -9.29
CA ARG A 51 27.96 16.68 -9.79
C ARG A 51 27.40 16.77 -11.21
N LYS A 52 27.72 15.81 -12.07
CA LYS A 52 27.16 15.75 -13.43
C LYS A 52 25.65 15.47 -13.40
N ALA A 53 25.19 14.51 -12.60
CA ALA A 53 23.76 14.26 -12.42
C ALA A 53 23.01 15.51 -11.92
N LEU A 54 23.63 16.23 -10.99
CA LEU A 54 23.08 17.45 -10.41
C LEU A 54 23.07 18.62 -11.42
N SER A 55 24.10 18.74 -12.27
CA SER A 55 24.11 19.73 -13.35
C SER A 55 23.03 19.46 -14.40
N GLU A 56 22.75 18.19 -14.69
CA GLU A 56 21.67 17.81 -15.60
C GLU A 56 20.29 18.09 -14.98
N LEU A 57 20.06 17.75 -13.71
CA LEU A 57 18.83 18.10 -12.99
C LEU A 57 18.62 19.63 -12.92
N SER A 58 19.69 20.39 -12.80
CA SER A 58 19.63 21.85 -12.84
C SER A 58 19.33 22.37 -14.25
N GLY A 59 19.92 21.77 -15.28
CA GLY A 59 19.62 22.06 -16.69
C GLY A 59 18.18 21.71 -17.10
N GLU A 60 17.61 20.67 -16.48
CA GLU A 60 16.21 20.26 -16.62
C GLU A 60 15.25 21.14 -15.79
N GLY A 61 15.77 22.06 -14.97
CA GLY A 61 14.98 22.97 -14.14
C GLY A 61 14.33 22.28 -12.94
N LEU A 62 14.85 21.14 -12.48
CA LEU A 62 14.33 20.36 -11.35
C LEU A 62 14.98 20.74 -10.02
N VAL A 63 16.24 21.16 -10.06
CA VAL A 63 17.04 21.56 -8.88
C VAL A 63 17.66 22.93 -9.10
N VAL A 64 17.68 23.75 -8.06
CA VAL A 64 18.39 25.04 -8.05
C VAL A 64 19.43 25.03 -6.95
N CYS A 65 20.62 25.54 -7.26
CA CYS A 65 21.65 25.78 -6.27
C CYS A 65 21.69 27.28 -5.96
N LYS A 66 21.32 27.66 -4.72
CA LYS A 66 21.39 29.04 -4.21
C LYS A 66 22.33 29.07 -3.03
N ASP A 67 23.37 29.89 -3.09
CA ASP A 67 24.33 30.08 -2.00
C ASP A 67 24.96 28.77 -1.45
N GLY A 68 25.13 27.77 -2.33
CA GLY A 68 25.67 26.45 -1.97
C GLY A 68 24.66 25.50 -1.32
N VAL A 69 23.39 25.89 -1.26
CA VAL A 69 22.25 25.07 -0.81
C VAL A 69 21.46 24.61 -2.04
N LEU A 70 21.13 23.32 -2.04
CA LEU A 70 20.35 22.67 -3.08
C LEU A 70 18.87 22.68 -2.68
N GLU A 71 18.01 23.18 -3.56
CA GLU A 71 16.56 23.20 -3.37
C GLU A 71 15.86 22.62 -4.61
N LEU A 72 14.78 21.86 -4.40
CA LEU A 72 13.90 21.41 -5.48
C LEU A 72 13.08 22.60 -6.01
N THR A 73 12.90 22.68 -7.32
CA THR A 73 11.87 23.54 -7.92
C THR A 73 10.48 22.95 -7.73
N GLU A 74 9.42 23.68 -8.05
CA GLU A 74 8.06 23.10 -8.09
C GLU A 74 7.96 21.90 -9.04
N ALA A 75 8.66 21.95 -10.18
CA ALA A 75 8.72 20.83 -11.12
C ALA A 75 9.51 19.65 -10.53
N GLY A 76 10.63 19.92 -9.84
CA GLY A 76 11.42 18.91 -9.15
C GLY A 76 10.65 18.24 -8.01
N LEU A 77 9.91 19.02 -7.21
CA LEU A 77 9.02 18.52 -6.16
C LEU A 77 7.96 17.57 -6.72
N LYS A 78 7.27 17.99 -7.78
CA LYS A 78 6.23 17.17 -8.41
C LYS A 78 6.79 15.85 -8.94
N ILE A 79 7.94 15.90 -9.64
CA ILE A 79 8.58 14.69 -10.16
C ILE A 79 9.10 13.81 -9.01
N SER A 80 9.66 14.40 -7.95
CA SER A 80 10.10 13.65 -6.78
C SER A 80 8.91 12.95 -6.11
N GLU A 81 7.78 13.65 -5.96
CA GLU A 81 6.56 13.09 -5.39
C GLU A 81 5.98 11.97 -6.27
N ASP A 82 5.97 12.14 -7.59
CA ASP A 82 5.56 11.09 -8.54
C ASP A 82 6.46 9.84 -8.40
N TRP A 83 7.78 10.03 -8.32
CA TRP A 83 8.73 8.94 -8.08
C TRP A 83 8.56 8.31 -6.71
N ARG A 84 8.36 9.12 -5.67
CA ARG A 84 8.10 8.64 -4.33
C ARG A 84 6.83 7.84 -4.29
N ASN A 85 5.75 8.27 -4.94
CA ASN A 85 4.49 7.53 -5.01
C ASN A 85 4.60 6.25 -5.85
N LEU A 86 5.43 6.26 -6.89
CA LEU A 86 5.70 5.10 -7.73
C LEU A 86 6.58 4.07 -6.99
N LEU A 87 7.52 4.51 -6.16
CA LEU A 87 8.46 3.67 -5.41
C LEU A 87 7.95 3.29 -4.01
N LEU A 88 7.13 4.14 -3.40
CA LEU A 88 6.52 4.01 -2.08
C LEU A 88 5.00 4.18 -2.28
N LYS A 89 4.26 3.07 -2.34
CA LYS A 89 2.79 3.12 -2.35
C LYS A 89 2.29 3.92 -1.15
N SER A 90 1.88 5.16 -1.37
CA SER A 90 1.70 6.15 -0.30
C SER A 90 0.26 6.30 0.19
N GLU A 91 -0.72 5.63 -0.42
CA GLU A 91 -2.12 5.80 -0.06
C GLU A 91 -2.81 4.48 0.32
N PRO A 92 -2.98 4.19 1.64
CA PRO A 92 -3.59 2.96 2.13
C PRO A 92 -5.13 2.95 2.01
N VAL A 93 -5.70 3.70 1.06
CA VAL A 93 -7.14 3.93 0.99
C VAL A 93 -7.87 2.64 0.59
N LEU A 94 -7.30 1.86 -0.33
CA LEU A 94 -7.88 0.60 -0.77
C LEU A 94 -7.84 -0.46 0.34
N GLU A 95 -6.82 -0.42 1.19
CA GLU A 95 -6.62 -1.32 2.32
C GLU A 95 -7.61 -1.03 3.44
N VAL A 96 -7.87 0.25 3.73
CA VAL A 96 -8.95 0.65 4.64
C VAL A 96 -10.29 0.20 4.10
N VAL A 97 -10.56 0.42 2.81
CA VAL A 97 -11.82 0.00 2.17
C VAL A 97 -12.01 -1.52 2.19
N ALA A 98 -10.94 -2.28 1.97
CA ALA A 98 -10.96 -3.73 2.11
C ALA A 98 -11.29 -4.14 3.55
N GLY A 99 -10.60 -3.57 4.54
CA GLY A 99 -10.87 -3.85 5.95
C GLY A 99 -12.30 -3.50 6.36
N LEU A 100 -12.82 -2.34 5.95
CA LEU A 100 -14.21 -1.96 6.20
C LEU A 100 -15.19 -2.98 5.60
N THR A 101 -14.93 -3.46 4.38
CA THR A 101 -15.79 -4.44 3.70
C THR A 101 -15.80 -5.77 4.45
N ASP A 102 -14.62 -6.33 4.72
CA ASP A 102 -14.51 -7.65 5.33
C ASP A 102 -15.00 -7.64 6.79
N GLY A 103 -14.73 -6.55 7.52
CA GLY A 103 -15.22 -6.35 8.88
C GLY A 103 -16.74 -6.29 8.94
N THR A 104 -17.36 -5.41 8.14
CA THR A 104 -18.84 -5.25 8.13
C THR A 104 -19.56 -6.53 7.74
N VAL A 105 -19.08 -7.24 6.71
CA VAL A 105 -19.67 -8.51 6.25
C VAL A 105 -19.52 -9.59 7.33
N THR A 106 -18.33 -9.73 7.92
CA THR A 106 -18.08 -10.71 9.01
C THR A 106 -18.94 -10.43 10.23
N GLY A 107 -19.06 -9.17 10.62
CA GLY A 107 -19.92 -8.74 11.72
C GLY A 107 -21.39 -9.11 11.47
N LEU A 108 -21.89 -8.87 10.26
CA LEU A 108 -23.25 -9.24 9.87
C LEU A 108 -23.50 -10.75 9.91
N ILE A 109 -22.60 -11.52 9.29
CA ILE A 109 -22.71 -12.99 9.27
C ILE A 109 -22.75 -13.54 10.68
N THR A 110 -21.92 -13.01 11.57
CA THR A 110 -21.90 -13.48 12.96
C THR A 110 -23.19 -13.14 13.71
N VAL A 111 -23.73 -11.93 13.50
CA VAL A 111 -25.02 -11.52 14.07
C VAL A 111 -26.15 -12.41 13.57
N ILE A 112 -26.26 -12.63 12.26
CA ILE A 112 -27.29 -13.48 11.66
C ILE A 112 -27.17 -14.91 12.17
N SER A 113 -25.96 -15.48 12.14
CA SER A 113 -25.71 -16.85 12.59
C SER A 113 -26.04 -17.03 14.07
N SER A 114 -25.63 -16.07 14.91
CA SER A 114 -25.94 -16.08 16.33
C SER A 114 -27.43 -15.96 16.61
N HIS A 115 -28.15 -15.14 15.83
CA HIS A 115 -29.59 -14.97 15.98
C HIS A 115 -30.34 -16.24 15.62
N LEU A 116 -30.00 -16.84 14.48
CA LEU A 116 -30.62 -18.08 13.98
C LEU A 116 -30.34 -19.28 14.87
N ALA A 117 -29.13 -19.39 15.42
CA ALA A 117 -28.75 -20.44 16.35
C ALA A 117 -29.23 -20.20 17.80
N GLY A 118 -29.91 -19.07 18.08
CA GLY A 118 -30.41 -18.77 19.42
C GLY A 118 -29.32 -18.64 20.49
N LEU A 119 -28.12 -18.20 20.12
CA LEU A 119 -26.99 -18.13 21.06
C LEU A 119 -27.23 -17.08 22.15
N SER A 120 -26.79 -17.40 23.37
CA SER A 120 -26.74 -16.41 24.46
C SER A 120 -25.76 -15.28 24.14
N SER A 121 -25.99 -14.09 24.70
CA SER A 121 -25.13 -12.90 24.46
C SER A 121 -23.65 -13.15 24.76
N LYS A 122 -23.32 -13.97 25.78
CA LYS A 122 -21.93 -14.34 26.09
C LYS A 122 -21.28 -15.15 24.97
N LEU A 123 -22.01 -16.11 24.41
CA LEU A 123 -21.55 -16.93 23.29
C LEU A 123 -21.48 -16.11 22.00
N THR A 124 -22.44 -15.20 21.77
CA THR A 124 -22.39 -14.25 20.66
C THR A 124 -21.11 -13.41 20.71
N VAL A 125 -20.83 -12.78 21.86
CA VAL A 125 -19.61 -11.97 22.04
C VAL A 125 -18.35 -12.81 21.78
N PHE A 126 -18.28 -14.01 22.33
CA PHE A 126 -17.14 -14.89 22.13
C PHE A 126 -16.95 -15.26 20.65
N ALA A 127 -18.00 -15.71 19.97
CA ALA A 127 -17.96 -16.09 18.56
C ALA A 127 -17.62 -14.88 17.66
N SER A 128 -18.20 -13.72 17.95
CA SER A 128 -17.92 -12.46 17.27
C SER A 128 -16.47 -12.02 17.40
N LEU A 129 -15.91 -12.05 18.61
CA LEU A 129 -14.52 -11.67 18.82
C LEU A 129 -13.57 -12.65 18.12
N LEU A 130 -13.85 -13.95 18.19
CA LEU A 130 -13.05 -14.97 17.52
C LEU A 130 -13.06 -14.79 15.99
N ALA A 131 -14.25 -14.62 15.40
CA ALA A 131 -14.39 -14.42 13.97
C ALA A 131 -13.72 -13.13 13.49
N LEU A 132 -13.98 -12.00 14.16
CA LEU A 132 -13.38 -10.71 13.80
C LEU A 132 -11.87 -10.70 13.97
N THR A 133 -11.35 -11.33 15.03
CA THR A 133 -9.89 -11.44 15.21
C THR A 133 -9.28 -12.30 14.11
N SER A 134 -9.91 -13.43 13.77
CA SER A 134 -9.45 -14.29 12.68
C SER A 134 -9.38 -13.51 11.36
N VAL A 135 -10.45 -12.81 10.99
CA VAL A 135 -10.50 -12.04 9.73
C VAL A 135 -9.52 -10.85 9.75
N ALA A 136 -9.39 -10.14 10.87
CA ALA A 136 -8.43 -9.06 11.00
C ALA A 136 -6.98 -9.55 10.88
N VAL A 137 -6.64 -10.71 11.45
CA VAL A 137 -5.32 -11.34 11.31
C VAL A 137 -5.08 -11.78 9.86
N THR A 138 -6.08 -12.38 9.21
CA THR A 138 -5.97 -12.76 7.79
C THR A 138 -5.77 -11.52 6.91
N ASN A 139 -6.51 -10.44 7.14
CA ASN A 139 -6.35 -9.19 6.38
C ASN A 139 -5.00 -8.54 6.62
N PHE A 140 -4.56 -8.43 7.87
CA PHE A 140 -3.22 -7.97 8.21
C PHE A 140 -2.16 -8.79 7.48
N SER A 141 -2.27 -10.12 7.55
CA SER A 141 -1.34 -11.04 6.90
C SER A 141 -1.34 -10.86 5.37
N SER A 142 -2.51 -10.77 4.75
CA SER A 142 -2.65 -10.59 3.30
C SER A 142 -2.02 -9.29 2.81
N PHE A 143 -2.23 -8.17 3.51
CA PHE A 143 -1.61 -6.90 3.11
C PHE A 143 -0.12 -6.84 3.43
N PHE A 144 0.32 -7.41 4.56
CA PHE A 144 1.73 -7.44 4.91
C PHE A 144 2.54 -8.37 4.00
N LEU A 145 2.15 -9.65 3.92
CA LEU A 145 2.84 -10.63 3.07
C LEU A 145 2.59 -10.34 1.59
N GLY A 146 1.37 -9.95 1.20
CA GLY A 146 1.05 -9.55 -0.17
C GLY A 146 1.92 -8.39 -0.64
N GLY A 147 2.01 -7.32 0.16
CA GLY A 147 2.90 -6.19 -0.13
C GLY A 147 4.35 -6.63 -0.27
N VAL A 148 4.87 -7.39 0.70
CA VAL A 148 6.25 -7.91 0.64
C VAL A 148 6.50 -8.76 -0.62
N THR A 149 5.54 -9.60 -1.02
CA THR A 149 5.67 -10.42 -2.23
C THR A 149 5.61 -9.59 -3.52
N GLU A 150 4.77 -8.56 -3.55
CA GLU A 150 4.65 -7.64 -4.68
C GLU A 150 5.94 -6.85 -4.86
N ASP A 151 6.48 -6.27 -3.80
CA ASP A 151 7.75 -5.52 -3.84
C ASP A 151 8.91 -6.40 -4.32
N LEU A 152 8.99 -7.63 -3.82
CA LEU A 152 9.98 -8.62 -4.26
C LEU A 152 9.85 -8.92 -5.76
N SER A 153 8.62 -9.04 -6.24
CA SER A 153 8.34 -9.31 -7.65
C SER A 153 8.71 -8.12 -8.55
N GLU A 154 8.44 -6.89 -8.11
CA GLU A 154 8.80 -5.66 -8.81
C GLU A 154 10.31 -5.46 -8.88
N VAL A 155 11.03 -5.69 -7.78
CA VAL A 155 12.51 -5.66 -7.76
C VAL A 155 13.09 -6.65 -8.77
N VAL A 156 12.55 -7.87 -8.82
CA VAL A 156 12.99 -8.90 -9.77
C VAL A 156 12.66 -8.50 -11.20
N ALA A 157 11.49 -7.94 -11.45
CA ALA A 157 11.07 -7.45 -12.77
C ALA A 157 11.98 -6.31 -13.24
N LEU A 158 12.25 -5.31 -12.41
CA LEU A 158 13.12 -4.19 -12.74
C LEU A 158 14.57 -4.62 -12.96
N ARG A 159 15.08 -5.56 -12.17
CA ARG A 159 16.39 -6.16 -12.43
C ARG A 159 16.45 -6.84 -13.80
N ARG A 160 15.39 -7.54 -14.22
CA ARG A 160 15.32 -8.17 -15.54
C ARG A 160 15.24 -7.15 -16.66
N LEU A 161 14.41 -6.11 -16.51
CA LEU A 161 14.27 -5.03 -17.48
C LEU A 161 15.59 -4.27 -17.66
N MET A 162 16.29 -3.93 -16.57
CA MET A 162 17.60 -3.27 -16.67
C MET A 162 18.67 -4.20 -17.23
N ALA A 163 18.70 -5.47 -16.83
CA ALA A 163 19.64 -6.43 -17.40
C ALA A 163 19.43 -6.60 -18.91
N TYR A 164 18.19 -6.50 -19.38
CA TYR A 164 17.85 -6.51 -20.80
C TYR A 164 18.21 -5.18 -21.48
N SER A 165 17.83 -4.03 -20.93
CA SER A 165 18.14 -2.71 -21.50
C SER A 165 19.64 -2.45 -21.60
N LEU A 166 20.41 -3.00 -20.67
CA LEU A 166 21.86 -2.85 -20.62
C LEU A 166 22.61 -4.00 -21.32
N SER A 167 21.92 -4.99 -21.91
CA SER A 167 22.57 -6.15 -22.52
C SER A 167 23.42 -5.78 -23.73
N ASP A 168 23.03 -4.72 -24.45
CA ASP A 168 23.71 -4.21 -25.64
C ASP A 168 24.77 -3.15 -25.31
N HIS A 169 24.95 -2.80 -24.03
CA HIS A 169 25.93 -1.80 -23.63
C HIS A 169 27.36 -2.36 -23.75
N PRO A 170 28.30 -1.66 -24.42
CA PRO A 170 29.64 -2.18 -24.68
C PRO A 170 30.48 -2.34 -23.40
N ASP A 171 30.24 -1.53 -22.36
CA ASP A 171 30.95 -1.59 -21.09
C ASP A 171 30.22 -2.43 -20.02
N LYS A 172 30.60 -3.71 -19.91
CA LYS A 172 30.07 -4.64 -18.89
C LYS A 172 30.33 -4.20 -17.45
N ARG A 173 31.34 -3.36 -17.19
CA ARG A 173 31.61 -2.87 -15.82
C ARG A 173 30.57 -1.85 -15.39
N GLN A 174 30.19 -0.91 -16.25
CA GLN A 174 29.10 0.04 -15.99
C GLN A 174 27.79 -0.69 -15.72
N VAL A 175 27.43 -1.70 -16.53
CA VAL A 175 26.23 -2.52 -16.31
C VAL A 175 26.20 -3.15 -14.92
N SER A 176 27.33 -3.73 -14.49
CA SER A 176 27.43 -4.35 -13.16
C SER A 176 27.32 -3.34 -12.01
N ARG A 177 27.80 -2.10 -12.21
CA ARG A 177 27.68 -1.00 -11.24
C ARG A 177 26.25 -0.50 -11.15
N SER A 178 25.56 -0.29 -12.27
CA SER A 178 24.16 0.14 -12.32
C SER A 178 23.25 -0.85 -11.61
N LEU A 179 23.42 -2.16 -11.85
CA LEU A 179 22.64 -3.20 -11.17
C LEU A 179 22.90 -3.25 -9.66
N LYS A 180 24.13 -2.99 -9.21
CA LYS A 180 24.48 -2.90 -7.78
C LYS A 180 23.86 -1.66 -7.12
N LEU A 181 23.90 -0.52 -7.79
CA LEU A 181 23.28 0.74 -7.34
C LEU A 181 21.78 0.61 -7.20
N LEU A 182 21.13 0.06 -8.22
CA LEU A 182 19.72 -0.26 -8.17
C LEU A 182 19.40 -1.19 -6.99
N GLY A 183 20.19 -2.25 -6.81
CA GLY A 183 20.02 -3.17 -5.71
C GLY A 183 20.16 -2.51 -4.32
N ARG A 184 21.00 -1.47 -4.18
CA ARG A 184 21.14 -0.70 -2.94
C ARG A 184 20.05 0.34 -2.76
N LEU A 185 19.69 1.08 -3.82
CA LEU A 185 18.54 1.99 -3.80
C LEU A 185 17.29 1.24 -3.34
N TYR A 186 17.04 0.06 -3.92
CA TYR A 186 15.96 -0.82 -3.48
C TYR A 186 16.08 -1.25 -2.04
N ARG A 187 17.29 -1.54 -1.54
CA ARG A 187 17.47 -1.94 -0.13
C ARG A 187 17.16 -0.79 0.83
N VAL A 188 17.46 0.44 0.45
CA VAL A 188 17.15 1.65 1.22
C VAL A 188 15.64 1.86 1.21
N LEU A 189 15.04 1.91 0.01
CA LEU A 189 13.60 2.03 -0.17
C LEU A 189 12.85 0.89 0.52
N TYR A 190 13.39 -0.33 0.52
CA TYR A 190 12.80 -1.50 1.18
C TYR A 190 12.48 -1.26 2.66
N ARG A 191 13.28 -0.43 3.36
CA ARG A 191 13.00 -0.09 4.76
C ARG A 191 11.74 0.75 4.90
N GLU A 192 11.53 1.70 4.00
CA GLU A 192 10.34 2.57 3.94
C GLU A 192 9.13 1.81 3.40
N ILE A 193 9.30 1.05 2.33
CA ILE A 193 8.29 0.15 1.76
C ILE A 193 7.79 -0.82 2.82
N ARG A 194 8.69 -1.46 3.58
CA ARG A 194 8.30 -2.37 4.66
C ARG A 194 7.52 -1.65 5.75
N ARG A 195 7.85 -0.39 6.08
CA ARG A 195 7.06 0.42 7.03
C ARG A 195 5.68 0.73 6.46
N ALA A 196 5.59 1.09 5.17
CA ALA A 196 4.34 1.33 4.48
C ALA A 196 3.46 0.08 4.48
N ASN A 197 4.01 -1.09 4.14
CA ASN A 197 3.28 -2.37 4.16
C ASN A 197 2.77 -2.73 5.56
N VAL A 198 3.57 -2.51 6.61
CA VAL A 198 3.11 -2.71 8.00
C VAL A 198 1.97 -1.75 8.33
N LEU A 199 2.06 -0.49 7.89
CA LEU A 199 1.03 0.52 8.13
C LEU A 199 -0.26 0.19 7.37
N SER A 200 -0.20 -0.18 6.09
CA SER A 200 -1.34 -0.67 5.30
C SER A 200 -1.98 -1.89 5.95
N ALA A 201 -1.17 -2.87 6.38
CA ALA A 201 -1.66 -4.06 7.08
C ALA A 201 -2.34 -3.72 8.41
N ALA A 202 -1.74 -2.84 9.21
CA ALA A 202 -2.30 -2.39 10.47
C ALA A 202 -3.62 -1.63 10.26
N LEU A 203 -3.67 -0.71 9.30
CA LEU A 203 -4.88 0.04 8.98
C LEU A 203 -6.01 -0.87 8.50
N SER A 204 -5.71 -1.84 7.63
CA SER A 204 -6.70 -2.83 7.20
C SER A 204 -7.22 -3.67 8.38
N GLY A 205 -6.33 -4.17 9.24
CA GLY A 205 -6.71 -4.94 10.43
C GLY A 205 -7.58 -4.14 11.42
N VAL A 206 -7.19 -2.90 11.72
CA VAL A 206 -7.95 -1.99 12.60
C VAL A 206 -9.30 -1.63 11.97
N ALA A 207 -9.33 -1.30 10.68
CA ALA A 207 -10.59 -1.02 9.97
C ALA A 207 -11.52 -2.23 9.98
N THR A 208 -10.99 -3.45 9.84
CA THR A 208 -11.73 -4.71 9.94
C THR A 208 -12.38 -4.87 11.30
N LEU A 209 -11.62 -4.70 12.38
CA LEU A 209 -12.13 -4.80 13.75
C LEU A 209 -13.20 -3.75 14.03
N ALA A 210 -12.91 -2.49 13.71
CA ALA A 210 -13.83 -1.38 13.95
C ALA A 210 -15.15 -1.55 13.19
N ALA A 211 -15.07 -1.86 11.89
CA ALA A 211 -16.23 -2.06 11.03
C ALA A 211 -17.09 -3.24 11.46
N GLY A 212 -16.47 -4.35 11.86
CA GLY A 212 -17.18 -5.53 12.32
C GLY A 212 -17.79 -5.37 13.70
N PHE A 213 -17.19 -4.57 14.58
CA PHE A 213 -17.73 -4.32 15.90
C PHE A 213 -19.06 -3.57 15.87
N VAL A 214 -19.26 -2.63 14.93
CA VAL A 214 -20.48 -1.82 14.82
C VAL A 214 -21.76 -2.64 14.74
N PRO A 215 -21.95 -3.57 13.78
CA PRO A 215 -23.17 -4.38 13.71
C PRO A 215 -23.35 -5.32 14.91
N ILE A 216 -22.26 -5.79 15.52
CA ILE A 216 -22.32 -6.65 16.71
C ILE A 216 -22.76 -5.85 17.93
N ALA A 217 -22.22 -4.65 18.12
CA ALA A 217 -22.60 -3.75 19.20
C ALA A 217 -24.09 -3.37 19.09
N LEU A 218 -24.56 -3.03 17.89
CA LEU A 218 -25.98 -2.76 17.64
C LEU A 218 -26.87 -3.95 17.98
N TYR A 219 -26.44 -5.16 17.63
CA TYR A 219 -27.18 -6.38 17.91
C TYR A 219 -27.33 -6.67 19.41
N LEU A 220 -26.27 -6.37 20.18
CA LEU A 220 -26.24 -6.62 21.63
C LEU A 220 -26.87 -5.51 22.46
N ALA A 221 -26.82 -4.25 21.99
CA ALA A 221 -27.28 -3.10 22.76
C ALA A 221 -28.76 -2.77 22.58
N LEU A 222 -29.34 -3.10 21.42
CA LEU A 222 -30.74 -2.80 21.13
C LEU A 222 -31.68 -3.94 21.56
N PRO A 223 -32.95 -3.63 21.89
CA PRO A 223 -33.94 -4.66 22.16
C PRO A 223 -34.43 -5.32 20.85
N PRO A 224 -34.85 -6.59 20.88
CA PRO A 224 -35.56 -7.21 19.76
C PRO A 224 -36.88 -6.49 19.46
N PRO A 225 -37.29 -6.34 18.18
CA PRO A 225 -36.61 -6.78 16.95
C PRO A 225 -35.63 -5.73 16.36
N PHE A 226 -35.49 -4.57 17.01
CA PHE A 226 -34.72 -3.45 16.48
C PHE A 226 -33.22 -3.74 16.36
N ASN A 227 -32.71 -4.64 17.20
CA ASN A 227 -31.31 -5.08 17.15
C ASN A 227 -30.89 -5.64 15.80
N LEU A 228 -31.60 -6.64 15.29
CA LEU A 228 -31.28 -7.28 14.02
C LEU A 228 -31.48 -6.32 12.84
N LEU A 229 -32.59 -5.57 12.87
CA LEU A 229 -32.91 -4.60 11.81
C LEU A 229 -31.85 -3.50 11.72
N ALA A 230 -31.40 -2.94 12.85
CA ALA A 230 -30.37 -1.91 12.87
C ALA A 230 -29.02 -2.44 12.36
N SER A 231 -28.61 -3.65 12.78
CA SER A 231 -27.38 -4.28 12.30
C SER A 231 -27.40 -4.52 10.78
N ILE A 232 -28.52 -5.04 10.24
CA ILE A 232 -28.69 -5.24 8.79
C ILE A 232 -28.68 -3.89 8.05
N ALA A 233 -29.37 -2.89 8.57
CA ALA A 233 -29.48 -1.57 7.92
C ALA A 233 -28.11 -0.88 7.82
N VAL A 234 -27.32 -0.88 8.89
CA VAL A 234 -25.98 -0.28 8.89
C VAL A 234 -25.04 -1.00 7.93
N VAL A 235 -25.05 -2.33 7.92
CA VAL A 235 -24.19 -3.10 7.01
C VAL A 235 -24.63 -2.91 5.55
N SER A 236 -25.93 -2.86 5.29
CA SER A 236 -26.46 -2.57 3.94
C SER A 236 -26.05 -1.19 3.46
N ALA A 237 -26.12 -0.17 4.32
CA ALA A 237 -25.65 1.17 4.01
C ALA A 237 -24.14 1.21 3.75
N ALA A 238 -23.35 0.51 4.56
CA ALA A 238 -21.90 0.39 4.37
C ALA A 238 -21.55 -0.28 3.04
N ILE A 239 -22.19 -1.40 2.70
CA ILE A 239 -22.00 -2.11 1.42
C ILE A 239 -22.32 -1.21 0.24
N LEU A 240 -23.42 -0.45 0.30
CA LEU A 240 -23.78 0.49 -0.77
C LEU A 240 -22.73 1.59 -0.95
N ALA A 241 -22.25 2.16 0.15
CA ALA A 241 -21.19 3.17 0.14
C ALA A 241 -19.87 2.62 -0.42
N LEU A 242 -19.47 1.42 0.01
CA LEU A 242 -18.25 0.74 -0.43
C LEU A 242 -18.34 0.33 -1.90
N ALA A 243 -19.48 -0.18 -2.36
CA ALA A 243 -19.72 -0.52 -3.76
C ALA A 243 -19.66 0.73 -4.66
N LYS A 244 -20.21 1.86 -4.19
CA LYS A 244 -20.12 3.15 -4.90
C LYS A 244 -18.67 3.64 -4.98
N TYR A 245 -17.93 3.55 -3.88
CA TYR A 245 -16.52 3.91 -3.85
C TYR A 245 -15.68 3.04 -4.79
N ARG A 246 -15.79 1.71 -4.70
CA ARG A 246 -15.07 0.76 -5.57
C ARG A 246 -15.40 0.95 -7.05
N SER A 247 -16.66 1.20 -7.39
CA SER A 247 -17.09 1.51 -8.75
C SER A 247 -16.43 2.78 -9.28
N SER A 248 -16.36 3.84 -8.47
CA SER A 248 -15.69 5.09 -8.84
C SER A 248 -14.18 4.90 -9.00
N ALA A 249 -13.53 4.19 -8.07
CA ALA A 249 -12.09 3.96 -8.08
C ALA A 249 -11.65 3.06 -9.25
N ALA A 250 -12.40 1.98 -9.52
CA ALA A 250 -12.09 1.03 -10.59
C ALA A 250 -12.62 1.45 -11.98
N ARG A 251 -13.33 2.59 -12.09
CA ARG A 251 -14.05 3.02 -13.30
C ARG A 251 -14.98 1.93 -13.87
N THR A 252 -15.60 1.14 -13.00
CA THR A 252 -16.53 0.07 -13.37
C THR A 252 -17.97 0.46 -13.07
N HIS A 253 -18.95 -0.20 -13.70
CA HIS A 253 -20.37 0.08 -13.46
C HIS A 253 -20.82 -0.37 -12.06
N PHE A 254 -21.32 0.56 -11.25
CA PHE A 254 -21.82 0.34 -9.89
C PHE A 254 -22.75 -0.86 -9.73
N LYS A 255 -23.70 -1.05 -10.68
CA LYS A 255 -24.65 -2.15 -10.65
C LYS A 255 -23.97 -3.52 -10.66
N ARG A 256 -22.84 -3.65 -11.36
CA ARG A 256 -22.07 -4.89 -11.45
C ARG A 256 -21.35 -5.16 -10.12
N THR A 257 -20.63 -4.17 -9.59
CA THR A 257 -19.93 -4.29 -8.30
C THR A 257 -20.88 -4.60 -7.15
N LEU A 258 -22.07 -4.00 -7.14
CA LEU A 258 -23.09 -4.28 -6.14
C LEU A 258 -23.64 -5.71 -6.28
N ALA A 259 -23.94 -6.15 -7.50
CA ALA A 259 -24.42 -7.51 -7.76
C ALA A 259 -23.40 -8.58 -7.35
N GLU A 260 -22.12 -8.37 -7.65
CA GLU A 260 -21.02 -9.25 -7.24
C GLU A 260 -20.93 -9.33 -5.71
N THR A 261 -21.03 -8.18 -5.01
CA THR A 261 -20.98 -8.13 -3.55
C THR A 261 -22.18 -8.84 -2.92
N LEU A 262 -23.39 -8.61 -3.43
CA LEU A 262 -24.61 -9.27 -2.95
C LEU A 262 -24.59 -10.78 -3.19
N LEU A 263 -24.02 -11.23 -4.32
CA LEU A 263 -23.88 -12.65 -4.62
C LEU A 263 -22.99 -13.36 -3.60
N VAL A 264 -21.85 -12.76 -3.24
CA VAL A 264 -20.94 -13.29 -2.22
C VAL A 264 -21.66 -13.39 -0.87
N ILE A 265 -22.34 -12.32 -0.45
CA ILE A 265 -23.08 -12.31 0.82
C ILE A 265 -24.17 -13.39 0.83
N LEU A 266 -24.95 -13.50 -0.25
CA LEU A 266 -25.99 -14.51 -0.38
C LEU A 266 -25.42 -15.92 -0.24
N LEU A 267 -24.31 -16.20 -0.91
CA LEU A 267 -23.65 -17.51 -0.86
C LEU A 267 -23.14 -17.83 0.55
N VAL A 268 -22.52 -16.87 1.23
CA VAL A 268 -22.03 -17.05 2.60
C VAL A 268 -23.18 -17.23 3.59
N VAL A 269 -24.28 -16.48 3.45
CA VAL A 269 -25.49 -16.65 4.28
C VAL A 269 -26.11 -18.03 4.07
N LEU A 270 -26.23 -18.50 2.82
CA LEU A 270 -26.75 -19.83 2.50
C LEU A 270 -25.88 -20.94 3.11
N VAL A 271 -24.56 -20.85 2.99
CA VAL A 271 -23.64 -21.82 3.60
C VAL A 271 -23.75 -21.79 5.12
N SER A 272 -23.83 -20.61 5.73
CA SER A 272 -23.97 -20.44 7.18
C SER A 272 -25.29 -21.02 7.69
N LEU A 273 -26.39 -20.82 6.95
CA LEU A 273 -27.70 -21.42 7.21
C LEU A 273 -27.65 -22.95 7.13
N LEU A 274 -27.04 -23.50 6.09
CA LEU A 274 -26.89 -24.95 5.91
C LEU A 274 -26.06 -25.59 7.02
N LEU A 275 -25.00 -24.91 7.48
CA LEU A 275 -24.18 -25.39 8.59
C LEU A 275 -24.92 -25.28 9.93
N GLY A 276 -25.66 -24.20 10.17
CA GLY A 276 -26.40 -23.98 11.41
C GLY A 276 -27.66 -24.83 11.58
N LEU A 277 -28.30 -25.26 10.47
CA LEU A 277 -29.49 -26.13 10.52
C LEU A 277 -29.15 -27.62 10.66
N ASN A 278 -27.92 -28.02 10.33
CA ASN A 278 -27.45 -29.41 10.39
C ASN A 278 -26.55 -29.69 11.61
N ALA A 279 -26.41 -28.71 12.53
CA ALA A 279 -25.65 -28.81 13.78
C ALA A 279 -26.60 -28.87 14.98
#